data_AF-A0A371PR05-F1
#
_entry.id   AF-A0A371PR05-F1
#
_cell.length_a   1.000
_cell.length_b   1.000
_cell.length_c   1.000
_cell.angle_alpha   90.00
_cell.angle_beta   90.00
_cell.angle_gamma   90.00
#
_symmetry.space_group_name_H-M   'P 1'
#
loop_
_entity.id
_entity.type
_entity.pdbx_description
1 polymer ?
#
loop_
_entity_poly.entity_id
_entity_poly.type
_entity_poly.pdbx_seq_one_letter_code
_entity_poly.pdbx_strand_id
1 'polypeptide(L)'
;MIDPAEAATDRVLFARKALIETAFLVGLRARLDPEPLDDDYAALLDQVEGIAARPSYQELIARDEAALLLYAGTYAALRLCGREAPEFRRVITQAAAGGYAAVFERIPYRQLDLLHTLELCGVQHTLPTMDDVLPFTLLCNSPNVVKLADRDIYAITHTIFYATDFGLREPRWPRDFDPGAAVELLEALLDLTLGQENADLVGELLCCLLCLGVRDSEEACRAWEFLAAAQEADGRVNGPPGVVHPGLADGDDAYRHWATGYHTTIVAALAALLDRSPRVVRRDRQSAPQVRSTVEQPLRRAVVWLADTSRRHDPATCLPAAAAVAYAAEALGEPELARPLLLDFSERLADADVGVWQGHGMEVVGEFAFGLRAHGITCSSLDMFLKSTAAAVELLDRVPPQAAYNVQRLVGLGLISPRRAAALIDDGADAPHSAPGTAATDLPDAWKNYHLGHIAGIVRDSARTGRAQHRITRDAVAFLLAQQSSCGAFGRPACDDPTIRERTMMSWTQSVVTALAAVHAACGTALTAPLSQP
;
A
#
# COMPACT_ATOMS: atom_id res chain seq x y z
N MET A 1 -29.99 8.88 15.25
CA MET A 1 -29.07 9.76 14.48
C MET A 1 -29.12 11.18 15.06
N ILE A 2 -28.01 11.92 15.07
CA ILE A 2 -27.97 13.32 15.53
C ILE A 2 -28.64 14.21 14.48
N ASP A 3 -29.61 15.02 14.89
CA ASP A 3 -30.22 16.03 14.04
C ASP A 3 -29.24 17.19 13.81
N PRO A 4 -28.89 17.52 12.55
CA PRO A 4 -27.97 18.63 12.28
C PRO A 4 -28.42 20.00 12.78
N ALA A 5 -29.73 20.20 13.02
CA ALA A 5 -30.25 21.44 13.58
C ALA A 5 -30.04 21.56 15.10
N GLU A 6 -29.85 20.43 15.78
CA GLU A 6 -29.62 20.34 17.22
C GLU A 6 -28.13 20.19 17.56
N ALA A 7 -27.29 19.90 16.56
CA ALA A 7 -25.85 19.79 16.72
C ALA A 7 -25.22 21.14 17.09
N ALA A 8 -24.20 21.10 17.97
CA ALA A 8 -23.36 22.26 18.25
C ALA A 8 -22.74 22.82 16.96
N THR A 9 -22.51 24.14 16.90
CA THR A 9 -22.09 24.86 15.68
C THR A 9 -20.86 24.25 14.99
N ASP A 10 -19.90 23.75 15.77
CA ASP A 10 -18.68 23.08 15.32
C ASP A 10 -18.90 21.63 14.84
N ARG A 11 -20.05 21.02 15.18
CA ARG A 11 -20.44 19.65 14.83
C ARG A 11 -21.46 19.57 13.69
N VAL A 12 -22.10 20.69 13.31
CA VAL A 12 -23.17 20.73 12.29
C VAL A 12 -22.74 20.09 10.97
N LEU A 13 -21.54 20.42 10.45
CA LEU A 13 -21.06 19.84 9.18
C LEU A 13 -20.87 18.33 9.27
N PHE A 14 -20.39 17.84 10.40
CA PHE A 14 -20.18 16.42 10.65
C PHE A 14 -21.52 15.67 10.77
N ALA A 15 -22.48 16.22 11.52
CA ALA A 15 -23.83 15.67 11.60
C ALA A 15 -24.53 15.63 10.23
N ARG A 16 -24.33 16.65 9.39
CA ARG A 16 -24.83 16.65 8.00
C ARG A 16 -24.23 15.54 7.18
N LYS A 17 -22.90 15.37 7.22
CA LYS A 17 -22.21 14.27 6.52
C LYS A 17 -22.78 12.92 6.96
N ALA A 18 -22.91 12.69 8.27
CA ALA A 18 -23.45 11.45 8.79
C ALA A 18 -24.91 11.18 8.38
N LEU A 19 -25.75 12.23 8.33
CA LEU A 19 -27.11 12.14 7.82
C LEU A 19 -27.15 11.65 6.36
N ILE A 20 -26.30 12.22 5.50
CA ILE A 20 -26.27 11.88 4.07
C ILE A 20 -25.77 10.46 3.86
N GLU A 21 -24.71 10.06 4.55
CA GLU A 21 -24.17 8.70 4.45
C GLU A 21 -25.17 7.66 4.96
N THR A 22 -25.89 7.97 6.05
CA THR A 22 -26.97 7.10 6.53
C THR A 22 -28.13 7.02 5.54
N ALA A 23 -28.53 8.16 4.96
CA ALA A 23 -29.55 8.20 3.92
C ALA A 23 -29.13 7.35 2.71
N PHE A 24 -27.88 7.48 2.25
CA PHE A 24 -27.34 6.68 1.15
C PHE A 24 -27.32 5.19 1.47
N LEU A 25 -26.95 4.77 2.69
CA LEU A 25 -27.02 3.37 3.09
C LEU A 25 -28.45 2.82 2.96
N VAL A 26 -29.45 3.58 3.42
CA VAL A 26 -30.88 3.19 3.31
C VAL A 26 -31.31 3.11 1.84
N GLY A 27 -30.97 4.11 1.02
CA GLY A 27 -31.26 4.13 -0.41
C GLY A 27 -30.60 2.98 -1.17
N LEU A 28 -29.35 2.66 -0.85
CA LEU A 28 -28.61 1.53 -1.41
C LEU A 28 -29.19 0.20 -0.92
N ARG A 29 -29.63 0.08 0.34
CA ARG A 29 -30.34 -1.10 0.84
C ARG A 29 -31.60 -1.40 0.01
N ALA A 30 -32.38 -0.38 -0.33
CA ALA A 30 -33.57 -0.53 -1.19
C ALA A 30 -33.22 -0.96 -2.63
N ARG A 31 -32.03 -0.58 -3.12
CA ARG A 31 -31.57 -0.94 -4.47
C ARG A 31 -30.82 -2.26 -4.56
N LEU A 32 -30.07 -2.65 -3.55
CA LEU A 32 -29.18 -3.82 -3.59
C LEU A 32 -29.91 -5.09 -3.18
N ASP A 33 -30.90 -4.97 -2.31
CA ASP A 33 -31.63 -6.10 -1.76
C ASP A 33 -33.12 -5.98 -2.16
N PRO A 34 -33.68 -7.00 -2.84
CA PRO A 34 -35.05 -6.96 -3.33
C PRO A 34 -36.10 -7.00 -2.21
N GLU A 35 -35.74 -7.41 -1.00
CA GLU A 35 -36.67 -7.43 0.12
C GLU A 35 -37.02 -6.01 0.57
N PRO A 36 -38.27 -5.77 1.02
CA PRO A 36 -38.67 -4.48 1.61
C PRO A 36 -37.71 -4.03 2.72
N LEU A 37 -37.70 -2.72 2.99
CA LEU A 37 -37.01 -2.19 4.17
C LEU A 37 -37.68 -2.76 5.42
N ASP A 38 -36.87 -3.25 6.35
CA ASP A 38 -37.33 -3.63 7.69
C ASP A 38 -37.63 -2.37 8.53
N ASP A 39 -38.16 -2.59 9.74
CA ASP A 39 -38.59 -1.51 10.63
C ASP A 39 -37.45 -0.55 11.01
N ASP A 40 -36.21 -1.05 11.10
CA ASP A 40 -35.05 -0.23 11.45
C ASP A 40 -34.64 0.69 10.29
N TYR A 41 -34.52 0.15 9.07
CA TYR A 41 -34.25 0.96 7.88
C TYR A 41 -35.40 1.92 7.56
N ALA A 42 -36.65 1.52 7.79
CA ALA A 42 -37.81 2.38 7.61
C ALA A 42 -37.80 3.56 8.60
N ALA A 43 -37.48 3.31 9.88
CA ALA A 43 -37.34 4.37 10.88
C ALA A 43 -36.22 5.36 10.53
N LEU A 44 -35.08 4.87 10.01
CA LEU A 44 -34.01 5.73 9.50
C LEU A 44 -34.48 6.57 8.30
N LEU A 45 -35.20 5.98 7.36
CA LEU A 45 -35.76 6.68 6.20
C LEU A 45 -36.72 7.80 6.62
N ASP A 46 -37.63 7.52 7.56
CA ASP A 46 -38.60 8.48 8.06
C ASP A 46 -37.90 9.66 8.78
N GLN A 47 -36.83 9.38 9.53
CA GLN A 47 -36.00 10.44 10.14
C GLN A 47 -35.32 11.31 9.07
N VAL A 48 -34.75 10.70 8.04
CA VAL A 48 -34.13 11.41 6.90
C VAL A 48 -35.16 12.28 6.19
N GLU A 49 -36.34 11.74 5.89
CA GLU A 49 -37.43 12.45 5.23
C GLU A 49 -37.90 13.65 6.08
N GLY A 50 -38.08 13.45 7.39
CA GLY A 50 -38.47 14.50 8.32
C GLY A 50 -37.46 15.66 8.41
N ILE A 51 -36.16 15.39 8.28
CA ILE A 51 -35.12 16.42 8.22
C ILE A 51 -35.11 17.11 6.85
N ALA A 52 -35.16 16.33 5.76
CA ALA A 52 -35.12 16.84 4.39
C ALA A 52 -36.35 17.69 4.01
N ALA A 53 -37.50 17.44 4.64
CA ALA A 53 -38.72 18.21 4.46
C ALA A 53 -38.66 19.62 5.06
N ARG A 54 -37.66 19.92 5.91
CA ARG A 54 -37.55 21.23 6.57
C ARG A 54 -37.12 22.30 5.57
N PRO A 55 -37.82 23.45 5.50
CA PRO A 55 -37.42 24.55 4.63
C PRO A 55 -35.99 25.03 4.89
N SER A 56 -35.56 25.05 6.16
CA SER A 56 -34.20 25.44 6.55
C SER A 56 -33.12 24.49 6.05
N TYR A 57 -33.43 23.22 5.78
CA TYR A 57 -32.50 22.27 5.18
C TYR A 57 -32.40 22.50 3.67
N GLN A 58 -33.54 22.68 3.00
CA GLN A 58 -33.62 22.93 1.56
C GLN A 58 -33.00 24.28 1.16
N GLU A 59 -33.16 25.31 2.01
CA GLU A 59 -32.55 26.63 1.84
C GLU A 59 -31.02 26.55 1.69
N LEU A 60 -30.36 25.56 2.31
CA LEU A 60 -28.91 25.44 2.26
C LEU A 60 -28.38 25.23 0.84
N ILE A 61 -29.10 24.49 -0.01
CA ILE A 61 -28.74 24.36 -1.43
C ILE A 61 -28.94 25.68 -2.17
N ALA A 62 -30.05 26.36 -1.89
CA ALA A 62 -30.37 27.63 -2.55
C ALA A 62 -29.38 28.74 -2.19
N ARG A 63 -28.80 28.70 -0.99
CA ARG A 63 -27.84 29.70 -0.50
C ARG A 63 -26.40 29.38 -0.88
N ASP A 64 -26.06 28.09 -0.98
CA ASP A 64 -24.70 27.62 -1.22
C ASP A 64 -24.71 26.50 -2.27
N GLU A 65 -24.61 26.89 -3.54
CA GLU A 65 -24.53 25.96 -4.66
C GLU A 65 -23.25 25.09 -4.61
N ALA A 66 -22.21 25.48 -3.85
CA ALA A 66 -21.05 24.61 -3.63
C ALA A 66 -21.40 23.41 -2.74
N ALA A 67 -22.37 23.58 -1.84
CA ALA A 67 -22.90 22.51 -0.99
C ALA A 67 -24.02 21.69 -1.65
N LEU A 68 -24.32 21.93 -2.93
CA LEU A 68 -25.24 21.11 -3.73
C LEU A 68 -24.92 19.61 -3.59
N LEU A 69 -23.64 19.26 -3.66
CA LEU A 69 -23.18 17.87 -3.49
C LEU A 69 -23.57 17.28 -2.13
N LEU A 70 -23.40 18.06 -1.07
CA LEU A 70 -23.69 17.63 0.29
C LEU A 70 -25.19 17.34 0.43
N TYR A 71 -26.07 18.27 0.06
CA TYR A 71 -27.49 18.14 0.38
C TYR A 71 -28.32 17.38 -0.67
N ALA A 72 -27.91 17.38 -1.95
CA ALA A 72 -28.65 16.65 -2.99
C ALA A 72 -28.60 15.13 -2.77
N GLY A 73 -27.55 14.62 -2.10
CA GLY A 73 -27.44 13.22 -1.72
C GLY A 73 -28.60 12.72 -0.87
N THR A 74 -29.11 13.54 0.04
CA THR A 74 -30.29 13.23 0.86
C THR A 74 -31.53 13.03 0.00
N TYR A 75 -31.74 13.90 -1.00
CA TYR A 75 -32.85 13.75 -1.95
C TYR A 75 -32.68 12.52 -2.84
N ALA A 76 -31.47 12.26 -3.33
CA ALA A 76 -31.16 11.06 -4.10
C ALA A 76 -31.56 9.79 -3.34
N ALA A 77 -31.15 9.67 -2.08
CA ALA A 77 -31.51 8.55 -1.21
C ALA A 77 -33.02 8.36 -1.02
N LEU A 78 -33.76 9.45 -0.78
CA LEU A 78 -35.23 9.42 -0.67
C LEU A 78 -35.87 8.90 -1.95
N ARG A 79 -35.43 9.42 -3.10
CA ARG A 79 -35.93 9.02 -4.42
C ARG A 79 -35.67 7.54 -4.69
N LEU A 80 -34.52 7.00 -4.28
CA LEU A 80 -34.21 5.57 -4.40
C LEU A 80 -35.19 4.68 -3.60
N CYS A 81 -35.77 5.21 -2.53
CA CYS A 81 -36.79 4.56 -1.73
C CYS A 81 -38.23 4.85 -2.21
N GLY A 82 -38.39 5.51 -3.38
CA GLY A 82 -39.70 5.90 -3.91
C GLY A 82 -40.36 7.09 -3.20
N ARG A 83 -39.60 7.85 -2.39
CA ARG A 83 -40.06 9.09 -1.75
C ARG A 83 -39.71 10.28 -2.63
N GLU A 84 -40.71 10.81 -3.33
CA GLU A 84 -40.56 12.01 -4.16
C GLU A 84 -40.81 13.27 -3.33
N ALA A 85 -39.95 14.29 -3.52
CA ALA A 85 -40.06 15.59 -2.86
C ALA A 85 -39.94 16.69 -3.94
N PRO A 86 -41.05 17.07 -4.60
CA PRO A 86 -41.03 17.94 -5.79
C PRO A 86 -40.34 19.29 -5.55
N GLU A 87 -40.53 19.86 -4.36
CA GLU A 87 -39.90 21.13 -3.99
C GLU A 87 -38.39 21.00 -3.82
N PHE A 88 -37.92 19.92 -3.18
CA PHE A 88 -36.50 19.67 -3.02
C PHE A 88 -35.82 19.44 -4.38
N ARG A 89 -36.48 18.67 -5.25
CA ARG A 89 -36.06 18.48 -6.66
C ARG A 89 -35.98 19.80 -7.40
N ARG A 90 -36.95 20.71 -7.21
CA ARG A 90 -36.98 22.03 -7.85
C ARG A 90 -35.76 22.86 -7.45
N VAL A 91 -35.41 22.91 -6.16
CA VAL A 91 -34.23 23.63 -5.67
C VAL A 91 -32.93 23.04 -6.24
N ILE A 92 -32.78 21.72 -6.24
CA ILE A 92 -31.61 21.04 -6.84
C ILE A 92 -31.50 21.35 -8.34
N THR A 93 -32.63 21.32 -9.06
CA THR A 93 -32.68 21.64 -10.50
C THR A 93 -32.26 23.09 -10.76
N GLN A 94 -32.73 24.03 -9.94
CA GLN A 94 -32.36 25.44 -10.05
C GLN A 94 -30.86 25.65 -9.79
N ALA A 95 -30.31 25.04 -8.73
CA ALA A 95 -28.88 25.12 -8.43
C ALA A 95 -28.01 24.50 -9.54
N ALA A 96 -28.41 23.35 -10.09
CA ALA A 96 -27.69 22.74 -11.22
C ALA A 96 -27.74 23.61 -12.48
N ALA A 97 -28.89 24.27 -12.75
CA ALA A 97 -29.07 25.15 -13.90
C ALA A 97 -28.40 26.52 -13.75
N GLY A 98 -28.15 26.97 -12.50
CA GLY A 98 -27.48 28.24 -12.19
C GLY A 98 -26.04 28.32 -12.70
N GLY A 99 -25.42 27.17 -12.99
CA GLY A 99 -24.11 27.08 -13.62
C GLY A 99 -22.92 27.27 -12.66
N TYR A 100 -23.13 27.70 -11.41
CA TYR A 100 -22.04 27.82 -10.43
C TYR A 100 -21.40 26.46 -10.16
N ALA A 101 -22.21 25.41 -10.06
CA ALA A 101 -21.74 24.04 -9.93
C ALA A 101 -20.80 23.61 -11.08
N ALA A 102 -20.93 24.19 -12.28
CA ALA A 102 -20.08 23.87 -13.44
C ALA A 102 -18.72 24.59 -13.43
N VAL A 103 -18.61 25.74 -12.76
CA VAL A 103 -17.38 26.55 -12.73
C VAL A 103 -16.54 26.35 -11.48
N PHE A 104 -17.09 25.70 -10.45
CA PHE A 104 -16.35 25.40 -9.23
C PHE A 104 -15.31 24.29 -9.46
N GLU A 105 -14.06 24.57 -9.14
CA GLU A 105 -12.95 23.62 -9.29
C GLU A 105 -13.15 22.42 -8.35
N ARG A 106 -13.23 21.23 -8.93
CA ARG A 106 -13.31 19.96 -8.18
C ARG A 106 -12.24 19.01 -8.63
N ILE A 107 -11.68 18.30 -7.67
CA ILE A 107 -10.88 17.12 -7.96
C ILE A 107 -11.77 16.04 -8.61
N PRO A 108 -11.25 15.23 -9.55
CA PRO A 108 -12.07 14.40 -10.44
C PRO A 108 -13.07 13.48 -9.73
N TYR A 109 -12.70 12.81 -8.63
CA TYR A 109 -13.63 11.94 -7.92
C TYR A 109 -14.80 12.70 -7.26
N ARG A 110 -14.60 13.96 -6.84
CA ARG A 110 -15.67 14.84 -6.33
C ARG A 110 -16.56 15.36 -7.44
N GLN A 111 -16.04 15.47 -8.66
CA GLN A 111 -16.88 15.73 -9.82
C GLN A 111 -17.73 14.50 -10.15
N LEU A 112 -17.19 13.28 -10.07
CA LEU A 112 -17.97 12.05 -10.23
C LEU A 112 -19.07 11.91 -9.16
N ASP A 113 -18.78 12.25 -7.90
CA ASP A 113 -19.74 12.31 -6.79
C ASP A 113 -20.96 13.19 -7.13
N LEU A 114 -20.70 14.40 -7.65
CA LEU A 114 -21.74 15.33 -8.07
C LEU A 114 -22.56 14.78 -9.24
N LEU A 115 -21.90 14.26 -10.27
CA LEU A 115 -22.57 13.71 -11.46
C LEU A 115 -23.44 12.51 -11.10
N HIS A 116 -22.94 11.61 -10.25
CA HIS A 116 -23.67 10.45 -9.75
C HIS A 116 -24.88 10.87 -8.93
N THR A 117 -24.69 11.81 -8.00
CA THR A 117 -25.78 12.35 -7.19
C THR A 117 -26.87 12.98 -8.06
N LEU A 118 -26.53 13.78 -9.07
CA LEU A 118 -27.51 14.40 -9.98
C LEU A 118 -28.25 13.36 -10.84
N GLU A 119 -27.57 12.31 -11.29
CA GLU A 119 -28.18 11.17 -11.98
C GLU A 119 -29.21 10.48 -11.07
N LEU A 120 -28.84 10.18 -9.83
CA LEU A 120 -29.75 9.60 -8.83
C LEU A 120 -30.91 10.54 -8.46
N CYS A 121 -30.72 11.86 -8.52
CA CYS A 121 -31.79 12.84 -8.37
C CYS A 121 -32.72 12.91 -9.59
N GLY A 122 -32.28 12.43 -10.76
CA GLY A 122 -33.03 12.55 -12.01
C GLY A 122 -33.13 14.00 -12.49
N VAL A 123 -32.06 14.76 -12.28
CA VAL A 123 -31.93 16.17 -12.66
C VAL A 123 -31.07 16.27 -13.91
N GLN A 124 -31.61 16.88 -14.96
CA GLN A 124 -30.85 17.17 -16.17
C GLN A 124 -29.87 18.32 -15.92
N HIS A 125 -28.68 18.23 -16.48
CA HIS A 125 -27.63 19.23 -16.35
C HIS A 125 -26.77 19.33 -17.61
N THR A 126 -25.98 20.39 -17.71
CA THR A 126 -25.01 20.62 -18.81
C THR A 126 -23.56 20.33 -18.41
N LEU A 127 -23.34 19.79 -17.21
CA LEU A 127 -22.02 19.35 -16.74
C LEU A 127 -21.44 18.22 -17.63
N PRO A 128 -20.10 18.00 -17.62
CA PRO A 128 -19.49 16.88 -18.32
C PRO A 128 -20.11 15.53 -17.95
N THR A 129 -19.99 14.54 -18.83
CA THR A 129 -20.41 13.18 -18.51
C THR A 129 -19.41 12.52 -17.56
N MET A 130 -19.82 11.44 -16.88
CA MET A 130 -18.86 10.65 -16.09
C MET A 130 -17.71 10.11 -16.94
N ASP A 131 -18.01 9.68 -18.17
CA ASP A 131 -17.03 9.17 -19.13
C ASP A 131 -15.97 10.24 -19.47
N ASP A 132 -16.34 11.53 -19.48
CA ASP A 132 -15.42 12.64 -19.71
C ASP A 132 -14.49 12.90 -18.50
N VAL A 133 -14.96 12.60 -17.28
CA VAL A 133 -14.23 12.90 -16.03
C VAL A 133 -13.34 11.74 -15.60
N LEU A 134 -13.80 10.50 -15.81
CA LEU A 134 -13.16 9.27 -15.34
C LEU A 134 -11.66 9.15 -15.70
N PRO A 135 -11.20 9.49 -16.94
CA PRO A 135 -9.78 9.43 -17.30
C PRO A 135 -8.85 10.28 -16.41
N PHE A 136 -9.38 11.32 -15.77
CA PHE A 136 -8.60 12.22 -14.92
C PHE A 136 -8.49 11.75 -13.47
N THR A 137 -9.19 10.68 -13.09
CA THR A 137 -9.16 10.14 -11.73
C THR A 137 -7.84 9.48 -11.38
N LEU A 138 -7.51 9.44 -10.09
CA LEU A 138 -6.29 8.77 -9.62
C LEU A 138 -6.27 7.30 -10.03
N LEU A 139 -7.41 6.60 -9.91
CA LEU A 139 -7.57 5.20 -10.30
C LEU A 139 -7.16 4.95 -11.77
N CYS A 140 -7.56 5.82 -12.69
CA CYS A 140 -7.27 5.65 -14.12
C CYS A 140 -5.82 6.02 -14.50
N ASN A 141 -5.02 6.53 -13.55
CA ASN A 141 -3.64 6.99 -13.80
C ASN A 141 -2.59 6.11 -13.11
N SER A 142 -2.92 4.84 -12.82
CA SER A 142 -1.98 3.82 -12.31
C SER A 142 -1.10 4.30 -11.15
N PRO A 143 -1.69 4.66 -10.00
CA PRO A 143 -0.96 5.24 -8.89
C PRO A 143 0.08 4.26 -8.31
N ASN A 144 1.12 4.82 -7.70
CA ASN A 144 2.12 4.04 -6.97
C ASN A 144 1.66 3.88 -5.51
N VAL A 145 1.41 2.65 -5.06
CA VAL A 145 0.78 2.37 -3.75
C VAL A 145 1.59 2.91 -2.57
N VAL A 146 2.92 2.98 -2.69
CA VAL A 146 3.81 3.45 -1.62
C VAL A 146 3.67 4.95 -1.38
N LYS A 147 3.19 5.70 -2.38
CA LYS A 147 3.06 7.16 -2.33
C LYS A 147 1.67 7.65 -1.93
N LEU A 148 0.71 6.73 -1.76
CA LEU A 148 -0.66 7.10 -1.46
C LEU A 148 -0.82 7.42 0.03
N ALA A 149 -1.45 8.54 0.31
CA ALA A 149 -2.01 8.83 1.63
C ALA A 149 -3.46 8.38 1.69
N ASP A 150 -4.04 8.31 2.89
CA ASP A 150 -5.42 7.89 3.13
C ASP A 150 -6.42 8.66 2.25
N ARG A 151 -6.24 9.98 2.08
CA ARG A 151 -7.07 10.82 1.20
C ARG A 151 -7.06 10.38 -0.27
N ASP A 152 -5.94 9.82 -0.73
CA ASP A 152 -5.77 9.34 -2.10
C ASP A 152 -6.44 7.97 -2.26
N ILE A 153 -6.39 7.14 -1.21
CA ILE A 153 -7.12 5.87 -1.14
C ILE A 153 -8.63 6.14 -1.17
N TYR A 154 -9.15 7.09 -0.37
CA TYR A 154 -10.56 7.52 -0.47
C TYR A 154 -10.91 8.04 -1.87
N ALA A 155 -10.00 8.77 -2.52
CA ALA A 155 -10.24 9.24 -3.88
C ALA A 155 -10.40 8.07 -4.87
N ILE A 156 -9.66 6.98 -4.67
CA ILE A 156 -9.81 5.74 -5.44
C ILE A 156 -11.13 5.04 -5.12
N THR A 157 -11.47 4.88 -3.83
CA THR A 157 -12.67 4.13 -3.44
C THR A 157 -13.94 4.80 -3.92
N HIS A 158 -14.05 6.11 -3.70
CA HIS A 158 -15.15 6.93 -4.21
C HIS A 158 -15.24 6.92 -5.74
N THR A 159 -14.11 6.91 -6.45
CA THR A 159 -14.11 6.79 -7.92
C THR A 159 -14.83 5.50 -8.34
N ILE A 160 -14.52 4.37 -7.70
CA ILE A 160 -15.12 3.07 -8.00
C ILE A 160 -16.61 3.08 -7.64
N PHE A 161 -16.99 3.59 -6.47
CA PHE A 161 -18.39 3.67 -6.04
C PHE A 161 -19.25 4.41 -7.07
N TYR A 162 -18.83 5.60 -7.49
CA TYR A 162 -19.64 6.41 -8.42
C TYR A 162 -19.60 5.87 -9.85
N ALA A 163 -18.44 5.42 -10.33
CA ALA A 163 -18.32 4.86 -11.68
C ALA A 163 -19.16 3.59 -11.84
N THR A 164 -19.16 2.71 -10.83
CA THR A 164 -19.90 1.45 -10.86
C THR A 164 -21.34 1.58 -10.36
N ASP A 165 -21.76 2.75 -9.89
CA ASP A 165 -23.03 2.93 -9.18
C ASP A 165 -23.20 1.88 -8.06
N PHE A 166 -22.16 1.76 -7.22
CA PHE A 166 -22.05 0.76 -6.15
C PHE A 166 -22.24 -0.69 -6.67
N GLY A 167 -21.58 -1.02 -7.77
CA GLY A 167 -21.65 -2.35 -8.40
C GLY A 167 -22.92 -2.66 -9.21
N LEU A 168 -23.84 -1.70 -9.34
CA LEU A 168 -25.09 -1.87 -10.10
C LEU A 168 -24.95 -1.56 -11.59
N ARG A 169 -23.78 -1.03 -12.02
CA ARG A 169 -23.50 -0.66 -13.40
C ARG A 169 -22.07 -1.00 -13.79
N GLU A 170 -21.89 -1.38 -15.05
CA GLU A 170 -20.56 -1.44 -15.67
C GLU A 170 -20.17 -0.07 -16.23
N PRO A 171 -19.13 0.58 -15.70
CA PRO A 171 -18.65 1.85 -16.24
C PRO A 171 -17.98 1.66 -17.60
N ARG A 172 -17.99 2.72 -18.40
CA ARG A 172 -17.19 2.81 -19.62
C ARG A 172 -15.79 3.27 -19.26
N TRP A 173 -14.94 2.31 -18.92
CA TRP A 173 -13.55 2.58 -18.62
C TRP A 173 -12.79 3.18 -19.81
N PRO A 174 -11.78 4.04 -19.58
CA PRO A 174 -10.86 4.48 -20.63
C PRO A 174 -10.22 3.30 -21.37
N ARG A 175 -9.84 3.46 -22.64
CA ARG A 175 -9.31 2.35 -23.46
C ARG A 175 -8.07 1.67 -22.88
N ASP A 176 -7.21 2.44 -22.21
CA ASP A 176 -5.96 1.97 -21.62
C ASP A 176 -6.13 1.56 -20.14
N PHE A 177 -7.37 1.56 -19.63
CA PHE A 177 -7.66 1.11 -18.28
C PHE A 177 -7.71 -0.41 -18.23
N ASP A 178 -6.99 -0.97 -17.26
CA ASP A 178 -6.95 -2.40 -17.01
C ASP A 178 -7.66 -2.74 -15.70
N PRO A 179 -8.84 -3.40 -15.74
CA PRO A 179 -9.56 -3.81 -14.55
C PRO A 179 -8.76 -4.77 -13.66
N GLY A 180 -7.92 -5.65 -14.22
CA GLY A 180 -7.06 -6.54 -13.46
C GLY A 180 -5.99 -5.78 -12.67
N ALA A 181 -5.41 -4.73 -13.27
CA ALA A 181 -4.48 -3.86 -12.56
C ALA A 181 -5.15 -3.04 -11.44
N ALA A 182 -6.42 -2.66 -11.62
CA ALA A 182 -7.21 -2.00 -10.58
C ALA A 182 -7.52 -2.96 -9.40
N VAL A 183 -7.87 -4.21 -9.68
CA VAL A 183 -8.07 -5.23 -8.63
C VAL A 183 -6.78 -5.46 -7.84
N GLU A 184 -5.64 -5.64 -8.53
CA GLU A 184 -4.33 -5.80 -7.87
C GLU A 184 -3.95 -4.56 -7.03
N LEU A 185 -4.28 -3.36 -7.49
CA LEU A 185 -4.11 -2.12 -6.72
C LEU A 185 -4.92 -2.18 -5.41
N LEU A 186 -6.19 -2.59 -5.47
CA LEU A 186 -7.06 -2.67 -4.28
C LEU A 186 -6.56 -3.73 -3.28
N GLU A 187 -6.14 -4.90 -3.75
CA GLU A 187 -5.56 -5.96 -2.92
C GLU A 187 -4.28 -5.50 -2.22
N ALA A 188 -3.40 -4.80 -2.95
CA ALA A 188 -2.20 -4.22 -2.38
C ALA A 188 -2.51 -3.14 -1.32
N LEU A 189 -3.57 -2.35 -1.52
CA LEU A 189 -4.00 -1.36 -0.54
C LEU A 189 -4.65 -2.02 0.68
N LEU A 190 -5.43 -3.10 0.51
CA LEU A 190 -5.97 -3.89 1.62
C LEU A 190 -4.84 -4.43 2.50
N ASP A 191 -3.78 -4.96 1.88
CA ASP A 191 -2.62 -5.45 2.60
C ASP A 191 -1.96 -4.37 3.49
N LEU A 192 -1.84 -3.15 2.96
CA LEU A 192 -1.28 -2.02 3.71
C LEU A 192 -2.22 -1.54 4.83
N THR A 193 -3.52 -1.39 4.54
CA THR A 193 -4.48 -0.84 5.50
C THR A 193 -4.83 -1.85 6.60
N LEU A 194 -4.81 -3.16 6.30
CA LEU A 194 -4.91 -4.23 7.31
C LEU A 194 -3.77 -4.14 8.32
N GLY A 195 -2.54 -3.99 7.84
CA GLY A 195 -1.39 -3.89 8.74
C GLY A 195 -1.29 -2.54 9.48
N GLN A 196 -2.01 -1.51 9.01
CA GLN A 196 -2.22 -0.25 9.72
C GLN A 196 -3.42 -0.28 10.69
N GLU A 197 -4.14 -1.41 10.77
CA GLU A 197 -5.37 -1.57 11.55
C GLU A 197 -6.46 -0.52 11.19
N ASN A 198 -6.48 -0.06 9.95
CA ASN A 198 -7.42 0.96 9.48
C ASN A 198 -8.72 0.32 8.97
N ALA A 199 -9.62 -0.02 9.90
CA ALA A 199 -10.89 -0.68 9.61
C ALA A 199 -11.77 0.09 8.61
N ASP A 200 -11.67 1.41 8.61
CA ASP A 200 -12.44 2.26 7.69
C ASP A 200 -12.03 2.03 6.24
N LEU A 201 -10.74 2.19 5.94
CA LEU A 201 -10.23 1.94 4.60
C LEU A 201 -10.30 0.46 4.20
N VAL A 202 -10.17 -0.47 5.15
CA VAL A 202 -10.39 -1.91 4.89
C VAL A 202 -11.81 -2.15 4.39
N GLY A 203 -12.83 -1.57 5.05
CA GLY A 203 -14.22 -1.66 4.60
C GLY A 203 -14.46 -1.01 3.24
N GLU A 204 -13.89 0.17 3.00
CA GLU A 204 -14.02 0.90 1.74
C GLU A 204 -13.44 0.12 0.55
N LEU A 205 -12.23 -0.44 0.73
CA LEU A 205 -11.54 -1.22 -0.30
C LEU A 205 -12.24 -2.57 -0.56
N LEU A 206 -12.77 -3.20 0.48
CA LEU A 206 -13.60 -4.39 0.35
C LEU A 206 -14.88 -4.09 -0.45
N CYS A 207 -15.57 -2.99 -0.15
CA CYS A 207 -16.70 -2.51 -0.97
C CYS A 207 -16.28 -2.34 -2.43
N CYS A 208 -15.09 -1.81 -2.70
CA CYS A 208 -14.59 -1.62 -4.07
C CYS A 208 -14.40 -2.93 -4.83
N LEU A 209 -13.79 -3.95 -4.21
CA LEU A 209 -13.67 -5.28 -4.82
C LEU A 209 -15.05 -5.85 -5.15
N LEU A 210 -16.00 -5.73 -4.22
CA LEU A 210 -17.39 -6.17 -4.44
C LEU A 210 -18.08 -5.40 -5.55
N CYS A 211 -17.88 -4.07 -5.65
CA CYS A 211 -18.40 -3.24 -6.74
C CYS A 211 -17.83 -3.63 -8.12
N LEU A 212 -16.58 -4.11 -8.16
CA LEU A 212 -15.97 -4.65 -9.37
C LEU A 212 -16.42 -6.10 -9.68
N GLY A 213 -17.11 -6.74 -8.73
CA GLY A 213 -17.63 -8.10 -8.84
C GLY A 213 -16.69 -9.18 -8.31
N VAL A 214 -15.56 -8.80 -7.70
CA VAL A 214 -14.50 -9.71 -7.22
C VAL A 214 -14.81 -10.16 -5.80
N ARG A 215 -14.77 -11.48 -5.56
CA ARG A 215 -15.09 -12.11 -4.26
C ARG A 215 -14.11 -13.21 -3.87
N ASP A 216 -13.39 -13.72 -4.86
CA ASP A 216 -12.38 -14.78 -4.78
C ASP A 216 -10.96 -14.19 -4.57
N SER A 217 -10.86 -13.19 -3.69
CA SER A 217 -9.58 -12.60 -3.26
C SER A 217 -9.24 -13.05 -1.84
N GLU A 218 -8.00 -13.48 -1.63
CA GLU A 218 -7.50 -13.83 -0.29
C GLU A 218 -7.45 -12.60 0.61
N GLU A 219 -7.11 -11.44 0.06
CA GLU A 219 -7.12 -10.15 0.75
C GLU A 219 -8.55 -9.75 1.15
N ALA A 220 -9.56 -10.01 0.32
CA ALA A 220 -10.95 -9.81 0.69
C ALA A 220 -11.40 -10.73 1.84
N CYS A 221 -10.96 -11.99 1.86
CA CYS A 221 -11.24 -12.91 2.97
C CYS A 221 -10.64 -12.39 4.28
N ARG A 222 -9.37 -11.96 4.25
CA ARG A 222 -8.68 -11.35 5.40
C ARG A 222 -9.34 -10.06 5.86
N ALA A 223 -9.84 -9.24 4.93
CA ALA A 223 -10.61 -8.04 5.24
C ALA A 223 -11.90 -8.37 6.00
N TRP A 224 -12.63 -9.40 5.58
CA TRP A 224 -13.82 -9.87 6.31
C TRP A 224 -13.50 -10.34 7.72
N GLU A 225 -12.47 -11.17 7.88
CA GLU A 225 -12.02 -11.64 9.20
C GLU A 225 -11.62 -10.48 10.11
N PHE A 226 -10.91 -9.50 9.57
CA PHE A 226 -10.51 -8.30 10.29
C PHE A 226 -11.71 -7.46 10.74
N LEU A 227 -12.66 -7.17 9.84
CA LEU A 227 -13.85 -6.38 10.18
C LEU A 227 -14.74 -7.09 11.20
N ALA A 228 -14.86 -8.42 11.10
CA ALA A 228 -15.60 -9.22 12.08
C ALA A 228 -14.92 -9.19 13.46
N ALA A 229 -13.58 -9.22 13.51
CA ALA A 229 -12.83 -9.10 14.76
C ALA A 229 -12.89 -7.69 15.37
N ALA A 230 -13.03 -6.65 14.53
CA ALA A 230 -13.15 -5.26 14.96
C ALA A 230 -14.57 -4.87 15.39
N GLN A 231 -15.57 -5.73 15.15
CA GLN A 231 -16.96 -5.48 15.50
C GLN A 231 -17.20 -5.63 17.01
N GLU A 232 -17.81 -4.62 17.62
CA GLU A 232 -18.24 -4.63 19.01
C GLU A 232 -19.54 -5.46 19.19
N ALA A 233 -19.88 -5.76 20.46
CA ALA A 233 -21.06 -6.57 20.79
C ALA A 233 -22.40 -5.95 20.36
N ASP A 234 -22.46 -4.63 20.19
CA ASP A 234 -23.64 -3.90 19.69
C ASP A 234 -23.66 -3.77 18.15
N GLY A 235 -22.69 -4.38 17.46
CA GLY A 235 -22.58 -4.42 16.00
C GLY A 235 -21.78 -3.26 15.40
N ARG A 236 -21.38 -2.27 16.20
CA ARG A 236 -20.53 -1.16 15.79
C ARG A 236 -19.17 -1.64 15.33
N VAL A 237 -18.59 -0.98 14.32
CA VAL A 237 -17.19 -1.16 13.93
C VAL A 237 -16.44 0.15 14.17
N ASN A 238 -15.35 0.09 14.95
CA ASN A 238 -14.53 1.27 15.23
C ASN A 238 -13.70 1.68 14.02
N GLY A 239 -13.62 2.99 13.77
CA GLY A 239 -12.68 3.56 12.82
C GLY A 239 -11.23 3.55 13.34
N PRO A 240 -10.28 3.96 12.49
CA PRO A 240 -8.86 3.96 12.82
C PRO A 240 -8.53 4.82 14.05
N PRO A 241 -7.53 4.42 14.86
CA PRO A 241 -7.08 5.22 15.99
C PRO A 241 -6.53 6.58 15.53
N GLY A 242 -6.79 7.63 16.32
CA GLY A 242 -6.19 8.95 16.11
C GLY A 242 -6.91 9.88 15.12
N VAL A 243 -8.03 9.48 14.52
CA VAL A 243 -8.89 10.41 13.78
C VAL A 243 -9.60 11.34 14.77
N VAL A 244 -9.12 12.59 14.86
CA VAL A 244 -9.71 13.61 15.72
C VAL A 244 -10.87 14.29 15.00
N HIS A 245 -12.10 13.94 15.35
CA HIS A 245 -13.28 14.65 14.90
C HIS A 245 -13.42 16.03 15.60
N PRO A 246 -14.06 17.03 14.96
CA PRO A 246 -14.40 18.29 15.61
C PRO A 246 -15.24 18.06 16.88
N GLY A 247 -14.93 18.78 17.97
CA GLY A 247 -15.66 18.70 19.25
C GLY A 247 -15.26 17.53 20.18
N LEU A 248 -14.29 16.69 19.81
CA LEU A 248 -13.84 15.57 20.67
C LEU A 248 -13.14 16.00 21.96
N ALA A 249 -12.65 17.24 22.01
CA ALA A 249 -11.97 17.79 23.18
C ALA A 249 -12.94 18.20 24.30
N ASP A 250 -14.25 18.26 24.05
CA ASP A 250 -15.26 18.78 24.98
C ASP A 250 -15.65 17.81 26.11
N GLY A 251 -15.09 16.59 26.12
CA GLY A 251 -15.41 15.57 27.13
C GLY A 251 -16.75 14.86 26.93
N ASP A 252 -17.42 15.04 25.78
CA ASP A 252 -18.63 14.30 25.41
C ASP A 252 -18.26 12.91 24.89
N ASP A 253 -18.13 11.95 25.81
CA ASP A 253 -17.73 10.57 25.49
C ASP A 253 -18.76 9.86 24.60
N ALA A 254 -20.05 10.20 24.70
CA ALA A 254 -21.09 9.61 23.86
C ALA A 254 -20.97 10.07 22.41
N TYR A 255 -20.80 11.38 22.18
CA TYR A 255 -20.52 11.90 20.84
C TYR A 255 -19.18 11.38 20.32
N ARG A 256 -18.13 11.32 21.16
CA ARG A 256 -16.83 10.76 20.75
C ARG A 256 -16.98 9.34 20.28
N HIS A 257 -17.63 8.52 21.10
CA HIS A 257 -17.91 7.15 20.77
C HIS A 257 -18.64 7.12 19.43
N TRP A 258 -19.83 7.71 19.28
CA TRP A 258 -20.56 7.72 17.99
C TRP A 258 -19.72 8.20 16.78
N ALA A 259 -19.03 9.33 16.92
CA ALA A 259 -18.28 9.98 15.84
C ALA A 259 -17.14 9.10 15.30
N THR A 260 -16.46 8.35 16.16
CA THR A 260 -15.33 7.49 15.74
C THR A 260 -15.75 6.17 15.11
N GLY A 261 -17.03 5.79 15.17
CA GLY A 261 -17.51 4.50 14.67
C GLY A 261 -18.56 4.57 13.56
N TYR A 262 -19.30 5.68 13.42
CA TYR A 262 -20.46 5.70 12.53
C TYR A 262 -20.11 5.40 11.07
N HIS A 263 -19.06 6.01 10.53
CA HIS A 263 -18.70 5.88 9.11
C HIS A 263 -18.25 4.45 8.80
N THR A 264 -17.30 3.93 9.58
CA THR A 264 -16.81 2.56 9.44
C THR A 264 -17.92 1.52 9.61
N THR A 265 -18.88 1.77 10.52
CA THR A 265 -20.07 0.91 10.68
C THR A 265 -20.95 0.94 9.43
N ILE A 266 -21.21 2.12 8.84
CA ILE A 266 -21.95 2.25 7.58
C ILE A 266 -21.25 1.51 6.45
N VAL A 267 -19.94 1.67 6.32
CA VAL A 267 -19.14 1.03 5.27
C VAL A 267 -19.13 -0.49 5.43
N ALA A 268 -18.96 -1.01 6.65
CA ALA A 268 -19.03 -2.45 6.91
C ALA A 268 -20.43 -3.03 6.60
N ALA A 269 -21.49 -2.31 6.96
CA ALA A 269 -22.85 -2.69 6.59
C ALA A 269 -23.06 -2.67 5.07
N LEU A 270 -22.54 -1.67 4.37
CA LEU A 270 -22.58 -1.57 2.92
C LEU A 270 -21.83 -2.72 2.25
N ALA A 271 -20.65 -3.09 2.74
CA ALA A 271 -19.90 -4.25 2.24
C ALA A 271 -20.75 -5.52 2.33
N ALA A 272 -21.45 -5.72 3.46
CA ALA A 272 -22.30 -6.90 3.66
C ALA A 272 -23.51 -6.89 2.73
N LEU A 273 -24.08 -5.72 2.44
CA LEU A 273 -25.16 -5.55 1.48
C LEU A 273 -24.70 -5.86 0.05
N LEU A 274 -23.54 -5.34 -0.36
CA LEU A 274 -22.94 -5.62 -1.67
C LEU A 274 -22.62 -7.10 -1.83
N ASP A 275 -22.08 -7.74 -0.80
CA ASP A 275 -21.75 -9.16 -0.81
C ASP A 275 -23.01 -10.02 -0.92
N ARG A 276 -24.06 -9.77 -0.15
CA ARG A 276 -25.29 -10.59 -0.26
C ARG A 276 -26.16 -10.24 -1.48
N SER A 277 -25.94 -9.09 -2.11
CA SER A 277 -26.81 -8.60 -3.18
C SER A 277 -26.80 -9.53 -4.40
N PRO A 278 -27.98 -9.96 -4.89
CA PRO A 278 -28.09 -10.68 -6.15
C PRO A 278 -27.98 -9.76 -7.38
N ARG A 279 -27.97 -8.44 -7.18
CA ARG A 279 -27.94 -7.43 -8.25
C ARG A 279 -26.53 -7.00 -8.64
N VAL A 280 -25.56 -7.22 -7.77
CA VAL A 280 -24.14 -6.96 -8.07
C VAL A 280 -23.60 -8.12 -8.91
N VAL A 281 -23.08 -7.79 -10.09
CA VAL A 281 -22.54 -8.79 -11.03
C VAL A 281 -21.29 -9.40 -10.43
N ARG A 282 -21.25 -10.74 -10.34
CA ARG A 282 -20.06 -11.49 -9.96
C ARG A 282 -19.15 -11.65 -11.18
N ARG A 283 -17.85 -11.46 -10.97
CA ARG A 283 -16.83 -11.61 -12.00
C ARG A 283 -15.68 -12.43 -11.43
N ASP A 284 -15.09 -13.24 -12.28
CA ASP A 284 -13.84 -13.92 -11.94
C ASP A 284 -12.74 -12.87 -11.76
N ARG A 285 -11.88 -13.07 -10.76
CA ARG A 285 -10.70 -12.23 -10.55
C ARG A 285 -9.81 -12.25 -11.80
N GLN A 286 -9.69 -11.11 -12.46
CA GLN A 286 -8.78 -10.95 -13.58
C GLN A 286 -7.33 -10.90 -13.08
N SER A 287 -6.46 -11.70 -13.68
CA SER A 287 -5.03 -11.63 -13.38
C SER A 287 -4.47 -10.30 -13.89
N ALA A 288 -3.77 -9.58 -13.02
CA ALA A 288 -3.07 -8.38 -13.45
C ALA A 288 -1.96 -8.71 -14.46
N PRO A 289 -1.62 -7.77 -15.35
CA PRO A 289 -0.49 -7.93 -16.24
C PRO A 289 0.79 -8.14 -15.46
N GLN A 290 1.61 -9.06 -15.94
CA GLN A 290 2.98 -9.20 -15.46
C GLN A 290 3.82 -8.03 -15.96
N VAL A 291 3.82 -6.93 -15.19
CA VAL A 291 4.73 -5.80 -15.40
C VAL A 291 6.10 -6.21 -14.87
N ARG A 292 7.06 -6.38 -15.79
CA ARG A 292 8.45 -6.64 -15.43
C ARG A 292 9.16 -5.31 -15.17
N SER A 293 9.61 -5.11 -13.94
CA SER A 293 10.53 -4.01 -13.62
C SER A 293 11.91 -4.30 -14.20
N THR A 294 12.39 -3.46 -15.12
CA THR A 294 13.73 -3.58 -15.69
C THR A 294 14.78 -2.99 -14.74
N VAL A 295 15.23 -3.80 -13.79
CA VAL A 295 16.21 -3.38 -12.76
C VAL A 295 17.66 -3.50 -13.20
N GLU A 296 17.95 -4.26 -14.27
CA GLU A 296 19.32 -4.65 -14.68
C GLU A 296 20.23 -3.43 -14.95
N GLN A 297 19.82 -2.55 -15.87
CA GLN A 297 20.66 -1.41 -16.26
C GLN A 297 20.83 -0.39 -15.11
N PRO A 298 19.78 -0.02 -14.35
CA PRO A 298 19.94 0.76 -13.13
C PRO A 298 20.89 0.10 -12.11
N LEU A 299 20.76 -1.20 -11.87
CA LEU A 299 21.62 -1.95 -10.96
C LEU A 299 23.07 -1.91 -11.42
N ARG A 300 23.35 -2.21 -12.69
CA ARG A 300 24.70 -2.16 -13.29
C ARG A 300 25.37 -0.80 -13.07
N ARG A 301 24.67 0.31 -13.34
CA ARG A 301 25.21 1.67 -13.09
C ARG A 301 25.53 1.92 -11.62
N ALA A 302 24.67 1.45 -10.72
CA ALA A 302 24.85 1.63 -9.29
C ALA A 302 26.02 0.79 -8.74
N VAL A 303 26.20 -0.43 -9.25
CA VAL A 303 27.35 -1.30 -8.94
C VAL A 303 28.65 -0.62 -9.33
N VAL A 304 28.75 -0.09 -10.55
CA VAL A 304 29.95 0.63 -11.02
C VAL A 304 30.24 1.85 -10.13
N TRP A 305 29.22 2.69 -9.90
CA TRP A 305 29.39 3.89 -9.07
C TRP A 305 29.82 3.55 -7.63
N LEU A 306 29.19 2.54 -7.03
CA LEU A 306 29.46 2.12 -5.66
C LEU A 306 30.88 1.53 -5.55
N ALA A 307 31.31 0.76 -6.54
CA ALA A 307 32.66 0.21 -6.60
C ALA A 307 33.72 1.31 -6.70
N ASP A 308 33.58 2.23 -7.66
CA ASP A 308 34.53 3.32 -7.87
C ASP A 308 34.61 4.26 -6.65
N THR A 309 33.48 4.53 -6.01
CA THR A 309 33.42 5.38 -4.82
C THR A 309 34.03 4.69 -3.61
N SER A 310 33.71 3.42 -3.36
CA SER A 310 34.23 2.66 -2.21
C SER A 310 35.76 2.53 -2.22
N ARG A 311 36.39 2.43 -3.39
CA ARG A 311 37.86 2.39 -3.53
C ARG A 311 38.56 3.64 -3.00
N ARG A 312 37.89 4.80 -3.05
CA ARG A 312 38.44 6.08 -2.55
C ARG A 312 38.41 6.19 -1.02
N HIS A 313 37.71 5.30 -0.33
CA HIS A 313 37.52 5.34 1.10
C HIS A 313 38.32 4.25 1.83
N ASP A 314 38.26 4.26 3.16
CA ASP A 314 38.89 3.25 3.99
C ASP A 314 38.14 1.90 3.87
N PRO A 315 38.79 0.81 3.43
CA PRO A 315 38.15 -0.47 3.19
C PRO A 315 37.55 -1.08 4.46
N ALA A 316 38.13 -0.78 5.63
CA ALA A 316 37.57 -1.24 6.90
C ALA A 316 36.18 -0.62 7.16
N THR A 317 35.91 0.60 6.71
CA THR A 317 34.58 1.23 6.84
C THR A 317 33.63 0.92 5.69
N CYS A 318 34.17 0.61 4.51
CA CYS A 318 33.41 0.42 3.28
C CYS A 318 33.21 -1.06 2.89
N LEU A 319 33.55 -2.00 3.77
CA LEU A 319 33.35 -3.43 3.54
C LEU A 319 31.88 -3.78 3.19
N PRO A 320 30.84 -3.19 3.82
CA PRO A 320 29.45 -3.44 3.43
C PRO A 320 29.13 -3.03 1.99
N ALA A 321 29.76 -1.98 1.47
CA ALA A 321 29.59 -1.54 0.09
C ALA A 321 30.26 -2.52 -0.89
N ALA A 322 31.46 -3.02 -0.55
CA ALA A 322 32.14 -4.04 -1.34
C ALA A 322 31.38 -5.38 -1.38
N ALA A 323 30.80 -5.79 -0.26
CA ALA A 323 29.91 -6.95 -0.19
C ALA A 323 28.67 -6.78 -1.09
N ALA A 324 28.02 -5.61 -1.05
CA ALA A 324 26.86 -5.32 -1.90
C ALA A 324 27.21 -5.31 -3.40
N VAL A 325 28.39 -4.78 -3.76
CA VAL A 325 28.92 -4.82 -5.14
C VAL A 325 29.12 -6.25 -5.61
N ALA A 326 29.76 -7.11 -4.79
CA ALA A 326 29.98 -8.51 -5.12
C ALA A 326 28.67 -9.27 -5.33
N TYR A 327 27.74 -9.15 -4.38
CA TYR A 327 26.42 -9.79 -4.46
C TYR A 327 25.64 -9.37 -5.70
N ALA A 328 25.64 -8.07 -6.03
CA ALA A 328 24.92 -7.56 -7.18
C ALA A 328 25.57 -7.91 -8.53
N ALA A 329 26.91 -7.93 -8.60
CA ALA A 329 27.64 -8.35 -9.78
C ALA A 329 27.38 -9.83 -10.11
N GLU A 330 27.37 -10.68 -9.07
CA GLU A 330 27.00 -12.10 -9.22
C GLU A 330 25.54 -12.26 -9.66
N ALA A 331 24.61 -11.52 -9.04
CA ALA A 331 23.20 -11.55 -9.41
C ALA A 331 22.97 -11.16 -10.88
N LEU A 332 23.73 -10.19 -11.40
CA LEU A 332 23.71 -9.78 -12.81
C LEU A 332 24.35 -10.79 -13.77
N GLY A 333 25.07 -11.80 -13.26
CA GLY A 333 25.93 -12.66 -14.08
C GLY A 333 27.15 -11.94 -14.66
N GLU A 334 27.57 -10.83 -14.04
CA GLU A 334 28.68 -9.97 -14.47
C GLU A 334 29.70 -9.78 -13.34
N PRO A 335 30.32 -10.86 -12.83
CA PRO A 335 31.20 -10.78 -11.66
C PRO A 335 32.41 -9.84 -11.89
N GLU A 336 32.86 -9.67 -13.13
CA GLU A 336 33.95 -8.76 -13.51
C GLU A 336 33.71 -7.28 -13.10
N LEU A 337 32.45 -6.86 -12.88
CA LEU A 337 32.14 -5.54 -12.33
C LEU A 337 32.70 -5.33 -10.91
N ALA A 338 32.76 -6.39 -10.10
CA ALA A 338 33.23 -6.33 -8.72
C ALA A 338 34.75 -6.51 -8.60
N ARG A 339 35.37 -7.21 -9.56
CA ARG A 339 36.77 -7.67 -9.50
C ARG A 339 37.78 -6.56 -9.14
N PRO A 340 37.76 -5.35 -9.74
CA PRO A 340 38.73 -4.31 -9.41
C PRO A 340 38.64 -3.83 -7.95
N LEU A 341 37.43 -3.72 -7.41
CA LEU A 341 37.20 -3.34 -6.01
C LEU A 341 37.66 -4.46 -5.07
N LEU A 342 37.32 -5.70 -5.39
CA LEU A 342 37.68 -6.87 -4.58
C LEU A 342 39.20 -7.05 -4.47
N LEU A 343 39.94 -6.85 -5.56
CA LEU A 343 41.41 -6.87 -5.53
C LEU A 343 41.97 -5.77 -4.61
N ASP A 344 41.54 -4.52 -4.80
CA ASP A 344 41.97 -3.37 -3.97
C ASP A 344 41.71 -3.62 -2.47
N PHE A 345 40.52 -4.10 -2.13
CA PHE A 345 40.16 -4.39 -0.74
C PHE A 345 40.93 -5.59 -0.18
N SER A 346 41.15 -6.64 -0.97
CA SER A 346 41.90 -7.82 -0.54
C SER A 346 43.34 -7.49 -0.16
N GLU A 347 43.99 -6.61 -0.93
CA GLU A 347 45.36 -6.14 -0.69
C GLU A 347 45.42 -5.25 0.56
N ARG A 348 44.51 -4.28 0.66
CA ARG A 348 44.52 -3.31 1.77
C ARG A 348 44.05 -3.89 3.09
N LEU A 349 43.28 -4.98 3.06
CA LEU A 349 42.82 -5.70 4.25
C LEU A 349 43.63 -6.98 4.53
N ALA A 350 44.69 -7.29 3.76
CA ALA A 350 45.45 -8.54 3.89
C ALA A 350 45.93 -8.83 5.32
N ASP A 351 46.26 -7.77 6.07
CA ASP A 351 46.74 -7.81 7.46
C ASP A 351 45.77 -7.12 8.45
N ALA A 352 44.48 -6.99 8.08
CA ALA A 352 43.47 -6.38 8.95
C ALA A 352 43.30 -7.14 10.26
N ASP A 353 43.12 -6.39 11.36
CA ASP A 353 42.82 -6.96 12.67
C ASP A 353 41.49 -7.73 12.67
N VAL A 354 41.39 -8.75 13.51
CA VAL A 354 40.18 -9.58 13.65
C VAL A 354 38.93 -8.75 13.97
N GLY A 355 39.09 -7.64 14.71
CA GLY A 355 38.03 -6.72 15.07
C GLY A 355 37.37 -6.04 13.87
N VAL A 356 38.10 -5.85 12.76
CA VAL A 356 37.52 -5.31 11.52
C VAL A 356 36.46 -6.26 10.97
N TRP A 357 36.78 -7.55 10.87
CA TRP A 357 35.85 -8.56 10.36
C TRP A 357 34.68 -8.79 11.32
N GLN A 358 34.96 -8.87 12.62
CA GLN A 358 33.92 -9.03 13.65
C GLN A 358 32.92 -7.87 13.66
N GLY A 359 33.40 -6.63 13.45
CA GLY A 359 32.57 -5.42 13.49
C GLY A 359 31.48 -5.36 12.41
N HIS A 360 31.64 -6.07 11.29
CA HIS A 360 30.66 -6.08 10.20
C HIS A 360 29.69 -7.26 10.23
N GLY A 361 30.00 -8.30 11.00
CA GLY A 361 29.19 -9.51 11.08
C GLY A 361 29.26 -10.42 9.84
N MET A 362 28.75 -11.65 10.00
CA MET A 362 28.89 -12.71 9.00
C MET A 362 28.07 -12.51 7.71
N GLU A 363 27.03 -11.68 7.71
CA GLU A 363 26.27 -11.36 6.49
C GLU A 363 27.18 -10.63 5.49
N VAL A 364 27.76 -9.51 5.92
CA VAL A 364 28.67 -8.69 5.10
C VAL A 364 29.95 -9.45 4.77
N VAL A 365 30.60 -10.03 5.78
CA VAL A 365 31.88 -10.72 5.60
C VAL A 365 31.72 -11.96 4.71
N GLY A 366 30.64 -12.70 4.86
CA GLY A 366 30.34 -13.87 4.02
C GLY A 366 30.13 -13.50 2.56
N GLU A 367 29.34 -12.46 2.26
CA GLU A 367 29.14 -11.98 0.88
C GLU A 367 30.45 -11.53 0.24
N PHE A 368 31.26 -10.74 0.96
CA PHE A 368 32.56 -10.31 0.47
C PHE A 368 33.48 -11.50 0.18
N ALA A 369 33.49 -12.51 1.04
CA ALA A 369 34.27 -13.74 0.85
C ALA A 369 33.80 -14.57 -0.36
N PHE A 370 32.49 -14.64 -0.62
CA PHE A 370 31.96 -15.26 -1.84
C PHE A 370 32.47 -14.55 -3.10
N GLY A 371 32.41 -13.21 -3.10
CA GLY A 371 32.95 -12.39 -4.19
C GLY A 371 34.43 -12.67 -4.45
N LEU A 372 35.27 -12.68 -3.41
CA LEU A 372 36.69 -12.98 -3.56
C LEU A 372 36.92 -14.37 -4.18
N ARG A 373 36.20 -15.39 -3.69
CA ARG A 373 36.34 -16.76 -4.18
C ARG A 373 35.87 -16.95 -5.62
N ALA A 374 34.80 -16.27 -6.03
CA ALA A 374 34.32 -16.30 -7.41
C ALA A 374 35.40 -15.86 -8.41
N HIS A 375 36.34 -15.01 -7.97
CA HIS A 375 37.46 -14.53 -8.78
C HIS A 375 38.81 -15.19 -8.45
N GLY A 376 38.86 -16.17 -7.55
CA GLY A 376 40.11 -16.77 -7.08
C GLY A 376 41.05 -15.78 -6.37
N ILE A 377 40.50 -14.74 -5.75
CA ILE A 377 41.25 -13.74 -4.96
C ILE A 377 41.36 -14.24 -3.53
N THR A 378 42.56 -14.13 -2.94
CA THR A 378 42.84 -14.53 -1.55
C THR A 378 43.01 -13.31 -0.65
N CYS A 379 42.53 -13.39 0.59
CA CYS A 379 42.76 -12.37 1.62
C CYS A 379 43.12 -13.06 2.94
N SER A 380 44.41 -13.00 3.32
CA SER A 380 44.98 -13.82 4.40
C SER A 380 44.28 -13.63 5.75
N SER A 381 44.08 -12.38 6.18
CA SER A 381 43.39 -12.05 7.44
C SER A 381 41.93 -12.55 7.46
N LEU A 382 41.21 -12.40 6.34
CA LEU A 382 39.83 -12.88 6.19
C LEU A 382 39.77 -14.42 6.25
N ASP A 383 40.67 -15.10 5.55
CA ASP A 383 40.73 -16.57 5.57
C ASP A 383 41.01 -17.10 6.98
N MET A 384 41.89 -16.45 7.73
CA MET A 384 42.14 -16.77 9.14
C MET A 384 40.89 -16.55 10.01
N PHE A 385 40.22 -15.40 9.84
CA PHE A 385 38.98 -15.09 10.55
C PHE A 385 37.87 -16.10 10.27
N LEU A 386 37.65 -16.44 9.00
CA LEU A 386 36.62 -17.39 8.57
C LEU A 386 36.90 -18.81 9.06
N LYS A 387 38.15 -19.27 9.02
CA LYS A 387 38.55 -20.58 9.57
C LYS A 387 38.35 -20.64 11.09
N SER A 388 38.72 -19.58 11.80
CA SER A 388 38.51 -19.45 13.25
C SER A 388 37.01 -19.48 13.58
N THR A 389 36.21 -18.72 12.83
CA THR A 389 34.75 -18.68 13.00
C THR A 389 34.12 -20.04 12.72
N ALA A 390 34.52 -20.72 11.65
CA ALA A 390 34.04 -22.06 11.33
C ALA A 390 34.41 -23.08 12.41
N ALA A 391 35.65 -23.06 12.91
CA ALA A 391 36.08 -23.92 14.01
C ALA A 391 35.27 -23.65 15.29
N ALA A 392 34.98 -22.39 15.61
CA ALA A 392 34.14 -22.05 16.75
C ALA A 392 32.70 -22.56 16.59
N VAL A 393 32.11 -22.43 15.40
CA VAL A 393 30.78 -22.97 15.08
C VAL A 393 30.76 -24.50 15.14
N GLU A 394 31.82 -25.17 14.71
CA GLU A 394 31.93 -26.64 14.79
C GLU A 394 32.01 -27.18 16.22
N LEU A 395 32.40 -26.35 17.20
CA LEU A 395 32.40 -26.71 18.61
C LEU A 395 31.02 -26.54 19.28
N LEU A 396 30.06 -25.90 18.61
CA LEU A 396 28.71 -25.75 19.14
C LEU A 396 27.92 -27.05 18.98
N ASP A 397 27.05 -27.35 19.94
CA ASP A 397 26.09 -28.44 19.78
C ASP A 397 24.92 -28.01 18.89
N ARG A 398 24.49 -26.76 19.04
CA ARG A 398 23.39 -26.13 18.28
C ARG A 398 23.65 -24.64 18.08
N VAL A 399 23.10 -24.07 17.02
CA VAL A 399 23.06 -22.62 16.80
C VAL A 399 21.64 -22.09 17.00
N PRO A 400 21.47 -20.85 17.48
CA PRO A 400 20.15 -20.27 17.57
C PRO A 400 19.58 -20.02 16.16
N PRO A 401 18.24 -20.04 15.95
CA PRO A 401 17.63 -19.93 14.62
C PRO A 401 18.12 -18.72 13.80
N GLN A 402 18.32 -17.57 14.44
CA GLN A 402 18.84 -16.36 13.81
C GLN A 402 20.27 -16.49 13.24
N ALA A 403 21.04 -17.48 13.70
CA ALA A 403 22.39 -17.76 13.21
C ALA A 403 22.43 -18.83 12.11
N ALA A 404 21.31 -19.53 11.84
CA ALA A 404 21.25 -20.61 10.86
C ALA A 404 21.71 -20.16 9.47
N TYR A 405 21.32 -18.95 9.05
CA TYR A 405 21.73 -18.38 7.77
C TYR A 405 23.24 -18.15 7.67
N ASN A 406 23.89 -17.73 8.77
CA ASN A 406 25.34 -17.55 8.82
C ASN A 406 26.08 -18.89 8.75
N VAL A 407 25.54 -19.95 9.33
CA VAL A 407 26.08 -21.31 9.19
C VAL A 407 25.98 -21.78 7.74
N GLN A 408 24.83 -21.56 7.08
CA GLN A 408 24.66 -21.90 5.66
C GLN A 408 25.64 -21.15 4.75
N ARG A 409 25.96 -19.88 5.07
CA ARG A 409 27.02 -19.14 4.38
C ARG A 409 28.38 -19.81 4.51
N LEU A 410 28.76 -20.26 5.71
CA LEU A 410 30.01 -21.00 5.92
C LEU A 410 30.03 -22.34 5.14
N VAL A 411 28.88 -22.99 4.98
CA VAL A 411 28.75 -24.18 4.12
C VAL A 411 28.95 -23.83 2.65
N GLY A 412 28.34 -22.76 2.14
CA GLY A 412 28.55 -22.31 0.77
C GLY A 412 30.00 -21.88 0.50
N LEU A 413 30.69 -21.38 1.53
CA LEU A 413 32.13 -21.15 1.52
C LEU A 413 32.95 -22.44 1.77
N GLY A 414 32.34 -23.63 1.83
CA GLY A 414 33.07 -24.89 2.04
C GLY A 414 33.91 -24.96 3.32
N LEU A 415 33.58 -24.14 4.32
CA LEU A 415 34.28 -24.09 5.61
C LEU A 415 33.66 -25.02 6.64
N ILE A 416 32.39 -25.39 6.45
CA ILE A 416 31.65 -26.35 7.27
C ILE A 416 30.97 -27.34 6.34
N SER A 417 30.93 -28.62 6.70
CA SER A 417 30.22 -29.62 5.91
C SER A 417 28.68 -29.44 6.00
N PRO A 418 27.92 -29.67 4.91
CA PRO A 418 26.45 -29.59 4.95
C PRO A 418 25.82 -30.48 6.04
N ARG A 419 26.39 -31.67 6.26
CA ARG A 419 25.96 -32.60 7.31
C ARG A 419 26.12 -32.00 8.72
N ARG A 420 27.23 -31.31 8.98
CA ARG A 420 27.45 -30.67 10.28
C ARG A 420 26.52 -29.49 10.48
N ALA A 421 26.32 -28.67 9.44
CA ALA A 421 25.37 -27.57 9.49
C ALA A 421 23.94 -28.03 9.78
N ALA A 422 23.48 -29.11 9.13
CA ALA A 422 22.16 -29.70 9.42
C ALA A 422 22.03 -30.12 10.90
N ALA A 423 23.05 -30.75 11.46
CA ALA A 423 23.06 -31.12 12.88
C ALA A 423 23.05 -29.92 13.84
N LEU A 424 23.59 -28.77 13.42
CA LEU A 424 23.61 -27.54 14.21
C LEU A 424 22.27 -26.79 14.17
N ILE A 425 21.53 -26.90 13.07
CA ILE A 425 20.30 -26.13 12.80
C ILE A 425 19.02 -26.86 13.29
N ASP A 426 19.07 -28.19 13.41
CA ASP A 426 18.03 -29.13 13.88
C ASP A 426 16.67 -28.52 14.32
N ASP A 427 15.64 -28.80 13.50
CA ASP A 427 14.32 -28.14 13.32
C ASP A 427 13.30 -28.29 14.48
N GLY A 428 13.75 -28.48 15.72
CA GLY A 428 12.84 -28.70 16.87
C GLY A 428 12.02 -27.47 17.32
N ALA A 429 12.18 -26.33 16.68
CA ALA A 429 11.42 -25.12 16.96
C ALA A 429 10.82 -24.62 15.65
N ASP A 430 9.49 -24.59 15.57
CA ASP A 430 8.77 -23.68 14.67
C ASP A 430 9.37 -22.30 14.89
N ALA A 431 10.35 -21.93 14.06
CA ALA A 431 10.95 -20.63 14.13
C ALA A 431 9.77 -19.67 13.98
N PRO A 432 9.56 -18.72 14.91
CA PRO A 432 8.59 -17.68 14.69
C PRO A 432 9.09 -16.90 13.48
N HIS A 433 8.65 -17.30 12.29
CA HIS A 433 8.61 -16.44 11.14
C HIS A 433 7.68 -15.33 11.57
N SER A 434 8.26 -14.29 12.18
CA SER A 434 7.60 -13.01 12.37
C SER A 434 6.95 -12.70 11.04
N ALA A 435 5.61 -12.75 11.03
CA ALA A 435 4.83 -12.78 9.81
C ALA A 435 5.31 -11.61 8.93
N PRO A 436 5.72 -11.86 7.66
CA PRO A 436 6.27 -10.84 6.76
C PRO A 436 5.35 -9.62 6.56
N GLY A 437 4.09 -9.69 7.02
CA GLY A 437 3.10 -8.62 6.94
C GLY A 437 3.50 -7.33 7.65
N THR A 438 4.26 -7.36 8.75
CA THR A 438 4.57 -6.14 9.53
C THR A 438 5.61 -5.23 8.87
N ALA A 439 6.36 -5.70 7.88
CA ALA A 439 7.39 -4.88 7.25
C ALA A 439 6.84 -3.95 6.16
N ALA A 440 5.76 -4.35 5.47
CA ALA A 440 5.19 -3.55 4.39
C ALA A 440 4.44 -2.30 4.90
N THR A 441 3.93 -2.35 6.13
CA THR A 441 3.18 -1.26 6.77
C THR A 441 4.01 -0.01 7.02
N ASP A 442 5.32 -0.17 7.15
CA ASP A 442 6.26 0.93 7.40
C ASP A 442 6.65 1.67 6.12
N LEU A 443 6.30 1.14 4.94
CA LEU A 443 6.67 1.75 3.65
C LEU A 443 6.17 3.18 3.47
N PRO A 444 4.89 3.52 3.76
CA PRO A 444 4.40 4.88 3.61
C PRO A 444 5.17 5.88 4.48
N ASP A 445 5.51 5.50 5.72
CA ASP A 445 6.25 6.38 6.63
C ASP A 445 7.74 6.47 6.27
N ALA A 446 8.35 5.37 5.85
CA ALA A 446 9.72 5.40 5.32
C ALA A 446 9.82 6.27 4.06
N TRP A 447 8.80 6.24 3.19
CA TRP A 447 8.72 7.11 2.01
C TRP A 447 8.57 8.58 2.39
N LYS A 448 7.60 8.92 3.26
CA LYS A 448 7.36 10.31 3.72
C LYS A 448 8.62 10.95 4.31
N ASN A 449 9.41 10.16 5.06
CA ASN A 449 10.63 10.63 5.73
C ASN A 449 11.91 10.40 4.92
N TYR A 450 11.80 10.01 3.65
CA TYR A 450 12.91 9.77 2.73
C TYR A 450 13.97 8.77 3.26
N HIS A 451 13.52 7.74 3.99
CA HIS A 451 14.35 6.68 4.54
C HIS A 451 14.65 5.59 3.50
N LEU A 452 15.44 5.93 2.47
CA LEU A 452 15.73 5.02 1.35
C LEU A 452 16.33 3.67 1.76
N GLY A 453 17.19 3.66 2.78
CA GLY A 453 17.75 2.42 3.32
C GLY A 453 16.68 1.48 3.89
N HIS A 454 15.69 2.05 4.60
CA HIS A 454 14.58 1.27 5.16
C HIS A 454 13.69 0.69 4.04
N ILE A 455 13.32 1.50 3.05
CA ILE A 455 12.55 1.06 1.89
C ILE A 455 13.28 -0.07 1.14
N ALA A 456 14.59 0.09 0.93
CA ALA A 456 15.41 -0.94 0.30
C ALA A 456 15.46 -2.24 1.13
N GLY A 457 15.53 -2.15 2.46
CA GLY A 457 15.40 -3.30 3.35
C GLY A 457 14.10 -4.06 3.16
N ILE A 458 12.96 -3.35 3.17
CA ILE A 458 11.63 -3.94 2.97
C ILE A 458 11.52 -4.60 1.58
N VAL A 459 12.03 -3.95 0.53
CA VAL A 459 12.07 -4.53 -0.84
C VAL A 459 12.90 -5.80 -0.89
N ARG A 460 14.10 -5.79 -0.30
CA ARG A 460 14.99 -6.96 -0.25
C ARG A 460 14.31 -8.12 0.45
N ASP A 461 13.71 -7.86 1.60
CA ASP A 461 13.11 -8.89 2.43
C ASP A 461 11.84 -9.45 1.76
N SER A 462 11.02 -8.59 1.15
CA SER A 462 9.87 -9.01 0.32
C SER A 462 10.30 -9.90 -0.86
N ALA A 463 11.40 -9.56 -1.55
CA ALA A 463 11.91 -10.36 -2.65
C ALA A 463 12.38 -11.74 -2.17
N ARG A 464 13.07 -11.80 -1.03
CA ARG A 464 13.55 -13.05 -0.40
C ARG A 464 12.41 -13.96 0.04
N THR A 465 11.26 -13.41 0.43
CA THR A 465 10.06 -14.18 0.80
C THR A 465 9.15 -14.48 -0.40
N GLY A 466 9.66 -14.39 -1.64
CA GLY A 466 8.90 -14.73 -2.85
C GLY A 466 7.87 -13.68 -3.30
N ARG A 467 7.83 -12.50 -2.67
CA ARG A 467 6.89 -11.41 -3.02
C ARG A 467 7.49 -10.40 -4.00
N ALA A 468 8.54 -10.77 -4.75
CA ALA A 468 9.19 -9.86 -5.70
C ALA A 468 8.24 -9.29 -6.77
N GLN A 469 7.23 -10.06 -7.18
CA GLN A 469 6.22 -9.66 -8.16
C GLN A 469 5.01 -8.97 -7.54
N HIS A 470 4.89 -8.93 -6.21
CA HIS A 470 3.77 -8.30 -5.53
C HIS A 470 3.73 -6.80 -5.83
N ARG A 471 2.54 -6.22 -6.02
CA ARG A 471 2.38 -4.81 -6.40
C ARG A 471 3.11 -3.85 -5.47
N ILE A 472 3.01 -4.02 -4.15
CA ILE A 472 3.73 -3.20 -3.15
C ILE A 472 5.24 -3.19 -3.44
N THR A 473 5.82 -4.36 -3.69
CA THR A 473 7.26 -4.50 -3.95
C THR A 473 7.64 -3.89 -5.30
N ARG A 474 6.84 -4.10 -6.36
CA ARG A 474 7.07 -3.48 -7.68
C ARG A 474 7.02 -1.95 -7.61
N ASP A 475 6.06 -1.40 -6.87
CA ASP A 475 5.92 0.05 -6.70
C ASP A 475 7.02 0.65 -5.82
N ALA A 476 7.45 -0.06 -4.77
CA ALA A 476 8.62 0.33 -3.99
C ALA A 476 9.90 0.30 -4.83
N VAL A 477 10.09 -0.71 -5.69
CA VAL A 477 11.20 -0.76 -6.66
C VAL A 477 11.12 0.41 -7.63
N ALA A 478 9.95 0.70 -8.21
CA ALA A 478 9.77 1.83 -9.11
C ALA A 478 10.10 3.17 -8.42
N PHE A 479 9.74 3.32 -7.14
CA PHE A 479 10.13 4.47 -6.34
C PHE A 479 11.65 4.58 -6.17
N LEU A 480 12.34 3.49 -5.80
CA LEU A 480 13.80 3.45 -5.67
C LEU A 480 14.48 3.79 -7.00
N LEU A 481 14.04 3.20 -8.10
CA LEU A 481 14.57 3.47 -9.44
C LEU A 481 14.46 4.95 -9.82
N ALA A 482 13.36 5.62 -9.46
CA ALA A 482 13.18 7.05 -9.67
C ALA A 482 14.13 7.93 -8.84
N GLN A 483 14.81 7.37 -7.83
CA GLN A 483 15.83 8.07 -7.03
C GLN A 483 17.24 7.98 -7.63
N GLN A 484 17.45 7.25 -8.73
CA GLN A 484 18.79 7.13 -9.32
C GLN A 484 19.22 8.44 -9.98
N SER A 485 20.44 8.87 -9.71
CA SER A 485 21.07 10.01 -10.37
C SER A 485 21.74 9.60 -11.70
N SER A 486 22.17 10.59 -12.49
CA SER A 486 22.89 10.35 -13.74
C SER A 486 24.24 9.66 -13.56
N CYS A 487 24.87 9.76 -12.38
CA CYS A 487 26.13 9.07 -12.09
C CYS A 487 25.94 7.64 -11.57
N GLY A 488 24.71 7.16 -11.39
CA GLY A 488 24.40 5.79 -10.96
C GLY A 488 24.09 5.64 -9.47
N ALA A 489 24.41 6.64 -8.65
CA ALA A 489 24.07 6.66 -7.21
C ALA A 489 22.56 6.80 -6.95
N PHE A 490 22.11 6.40 -5.76
CA PHE A 490 20.73 6.57 -5.32
C PHE A 490 20.56 7.63 -4.24
N GLY A 491 19.48 8.40 -4.39
CA GLY A 491 19.00 9.35 -3.40
C GLY A 491 19.56 10.76 -3.53
N ARG A 492 18.95 11.68 -2.78
CA ARG A 492 19.26 13.11 -2.76
C ARG A 492 19.33 13.63 -1.32
N PRO A 493 20.45 13.45 -0.60
CA PRO A 493 20.54 13.88 0.80
C PRO A 493 20.33 15.38 0.91
N ALA A 494 19.48 15.81 1.84
CA ALA A 494 19.29 17.22 2.18
C ALA A 494 20.45 17.71 3.07
N CYS A 495 21.66 17.74 2.52
CA CYS A 495 22.88 18.15 3.21
C CYS A 495 23.82 18.91 2.27
N ASP A 496 24.34 20.05 2.75
CA ASP A 496 25.23 20.91 1.97
C ASP A 496 26.70 20.48 2.04
N ASP A 497 27.10 19.75 3.09
CA ASP A 497 28.46 19.22 3.23
C ASP A 497 28.69 18.10 2.19
N PRO A 498 29.62 18.27 1.23
CA PRO A 498 29.86 17.29 0.18
C PRO A 498 30.29 15.92 0.69
N THR A 499 31.05 15.87 1.78
CA THR A 499 31.59 14.63 2.38
C THR A 499 30.48 13.86 3.10
N ILE A 500 29.63 14.55 3.84
CA ILE A 500 28.44 13.94 4.48
C ILE A 500 27.46 13.45 3.41
N ARG A 501 27.28 14.25 2.35
CA ARG A 501 26.41 13.90 1.22
C ARG A 501 26.90 12.66 0.48
N GLU A 502 28.19 12.57 0.13
CA GLU A 502 28.77 11.38 -0.54
C GLU A 502 28.62 10.12 0.33
N ARG A 503 28.95 10.21 1.63
CA ARG A 503 28.78 9.07 2.56
C ARG A 503 27.33 8.63 2.68
N THR A 504 26.38 9.56 2.76
CA THR A 504 24.95 9.25 2.80
C THR A 504 24.49 8.58 1.50
N MET A 505 24.89 9.12 0.34
CA MET A 505 24.61 8.52 -0.97
C MET A 505 25.20 7.12 -1.10
N MET A 506 26.41 6.90 -0.58
CA MET A 506 27.05 5.59 -0.60
C MET A 506 26.25 4.56 0.22
N SER A 507 25.85 4.92 1.44
CA SER A 507 25.02 4.06 2.30
C SER A 507 23.65 3.72 1.67
N TRP A 508 22.98 4.72 1.09
CA TRP A 508 21.71 4.48 0.38
C TRP A 508 21.91 3.64 -0.87
N THR A 509 22.94 3.92 -1.67
CA THR A 509 23.24 3.15 -2.89
C THR A 509 23.55 1.70 -2.55
N GLN A 510 24.35 1.43 -1.51
CA GLN A 510 24.60 0.08 -1.01
C GLN A 510 23.30 -0.66 -0.67
N SER A 511 22.40 -0.02 0.06
CA SER A 511 21.12 -0.62 0.45
C SER A 511 20.26 -0.92 -0.78
N VAL A 512 20.14 0.02 -1.71
CA VAL A 512 19.35 -0.13 -2.93
C VAL A 512 19.95 -1.18 -3.87
N VAL A 513 21.27 -1.22 -4.05
CA VAL A 513 21.97 -2.25 -4.85
C VAL A 513 21.64 -3.64 -4.33
N THR A 514 21.70 -3.85 -3.02
CA THR A 514 21.36 -5.14 -2.39
C THR A 514 19.89 -5.51 -2.63
N ALA A 515 18.98 -4.55 -2.51
CA ALA A 515 17.55 -4.77 -2.73
C ALA A 515 17.23 -5.12 -4.20
N LEU A 516 17.77 -4.35 -5.15
CA LEU A 516 17.56 -4.58 -6.58
C LEU A 516 18.19 -5.91 -7.04
N ALA A 517 19.34 -6.30 -6.50
CA ALA A 517 19.94 -7.60 -6.77
C ALA A 517 19.07 -8.76 -6.26
N ALA A 518 18.47 -8.64 -5.07
CA ALA A 518 17.52 -9.63 -4.56
C ALA A 518 16.27 -9.74 -5.45
N VAL A 519 15.72 -8.61 -5.90
CA VAL A 519 14.58 -8.59 -6.84
C VAL A 519 14.97 -9.25 -8.17
N HIS A 520 16.15 -8.92 -8.71
CA HIS A 520 16.63 -9.50 -9.97
C HIS A 520 16.79 -11.03 -9.89
N ALA A 521 17.44 -11.53 -8.83
CA ALA A 521 17.61 -12.97 -8.60
C ALA A 521 16.26 -13.70 -8.43
N ALA A 522 15.31 -13.12 -7.68
CA ALA A 522 13.98 -13.69 -7.50
C ALA A 522 13.18 -13.74 -8.81
N CYS A 523 13.36 -12.77 -9.71
CA CYS A 523 12.69 -12.77 -11.01
C CYS A 523 13.36 -13.73 -12.01
N GLY A 524 14.68 -13.89 -11.96
CA GLY A 524 15.43 -14.77 -12.87
C GLY A 524 15.19 -16.26 -12.62
N THR A 525 15.06 -16.66 -11.36
CA THR A 525 14.78 -18.05 -10.96
C THR A 525 13.41 -18.55 -11.41
N ALA A 526 12.41 -17.66 -11.51
CA ALA A 526 11.08 -18.00 -12.01
C ALA A 526 11.08 -18.42 -13.50
N LEU A 527 12.08 -18.01 -14.29
CA LEU A 527 12.18 -18.32 -15.72
C LEU A 527 12.87 -19.66 -16.00
N THR A 528 13.61 -20.20 -15.03
CA THR A 528 14.35 -21.47 -15.19
C THR A 528 13.64 -22.67 -14.58
N ALA A 529 12.55 -22.45 -13.83
CA ALA A 529 11.67 -23.51 -13.39
C ALA A 529 11.03 -24.19 -14.63
N PRO A 530 11.21 -25.50 -14.84
CA PRO A 530 10.59 -26.18 -15.97
C PRO A 530 9.08 -26.03 -15.86
N LEU A 531 8.46 -25.45 -16.89
CA LEU A 531 7.00 -25.44 -17.04
C LEU A 531 6.52 -26.88 -16.85
N SER A 532 5.89 -27.15 -15.72
CA SER A 532 5.27 -28.44 -15.45
C SER A 532 4.23 -28.62 -16.54
N GLN A 533 4.49 -29.55 -17.48
CA GLN A 533 3.55 -29.85 -18.55
C GLN A 533 2.25 -30.34 -17.90
N PRO A 534 1.08 -29.83 -18.34
CA PRO A 534 -0.22 -30.24 -17.82
C PRO A 534 -0.52 -31.72 -18.06
#